data_AF-A0A949ER42-F1
#
_entry.id   AF-A0A949ER42-F1
#
_cell.length_a   1.000
_cell.length_b   1.000
_cell.length_c   1.000
_cell.angle_alpha   90.00
_cell.angle_beta   90.00
_cell.angle_gamma   90.00
#
_symmetry.space_group_name_H-M   'P 1'
#
loop_
_entity.id
_entity.type
_entity.pdbx_description
1 polymer ?
#
loop_
_entity_poly.entity_id
_entity_poly.type
_entity_poly.pdbx_seq_one_letter_code
_entity_poly.pdbx_strand_id
1 'polypeptide(L)'
;MKLLNTARKGFTLVELLVVIAIIAILTGVVLVAINPAQMMAESRDATRMSDLDNLRKAIDLALASGDITLTTTTGSSDVGSRAVDGTGWLQYTVVNAPGLGKYLATLPVDPQESAGAMHYYYASGLDGYELDSMFESAKYQTKYATDGGSSVSYYEIGTDPGLDIRP
;
A
#
# COMPACT_ATOMS: atom_id res chain seq x y z
N MET A 1 -6.58 -60.60 38.90
CA MET A 1 -6.67 -59.20 38.40
C MET A 1 -7.04 -59.29 36.92
N LYS A 2 -8.25 -58.87 36.52
CA LYS A 2 -8.73 -58.99 35.14
C LYS A 2 -8.23 -57.77 34.36
N LEU A 3 -7.32 -57.97 33.40
CA LEU A 3 -6.86 -56.91 32.50
C LEU A 3 -7.96 -56.65 31.45
N LEU A 4 -8.52 -55.44 31.45
CA LEU A 4 -9.49 -55.02 30.44
C LEU A 4 -8.72 -54.71 29.15
N ASN A 5 -8.77 -55.62 28.18
CA ASN A 5 -8.23 -55.40 26.85
C ASN A 5 -9.18 -54.50 26.06
N THR A 6 -8.91 -53.20 26.02
CA THR A 6 -9.62 -52.26 25.15
C THR A 6 -9.13 -52.46 23.72
N ALA A 7 -9.94 -53.13 22.89
CA ALA A 7 -9.64 -53.30 21.48
C ALA A 7 -9.46 -51.93 20.81
N ARG A 8 -8.24 -51.63 20.38
CA ARG A 8 -7.96 -50.44 19.56
C ARG A 8 -8.59 -50.65 18.20
N LYS A 9 -9.67 -49.91 17.90
CA LYS A 9 -10.27 -49.88 16.57
C LYS A 9 -9.27 -49.22 15.60
N GLY A 10 -8.85 -49.96 14.58
CA GLY A 10 -8.07 -49.43 13.47
C GLY A 10 -8.99 -48.90 12.36
N PHE A 11 -8.48 -47.96 11.56
CA PHE A 11 -9.15 -47.51 10.34
C PHE A 11 -9.22 -48.65 9.31
N THR A 12 -10.32 -48.73 8.58
CA THR A 12 -10.45 -49.62 7.42
C THR A 12 -9.87 -48.96 6.17
N LEU A 13 -9.44 -49.78 5.21
CA LEU A 13 -8.94 -49.30 3.92
C LEU A 13 -10.02 -48.54 3.13
N VAL A 14 -11.29 -48.95 3.27
CA VAL A 14 -12.43 -48.30 2.61
C VAL A 14 -12.66 -46.90 3.20
N GLU A 15 -12.55 -46.75 4.52
CA GLU A 15 -12.67 -45.44 5.16
C GLU A 15 -11.56 -44.49 4.69
N LEU A 16 -10.31 -44.96 4.58
CA LEU A 16 -9.22 -44.12 4.08
C LEU A 16 -9.45 -43.71 2.61
N LEU A 17 -9.96 -44.63 1.78
CA LEU A 17 -10.23 -44.36 0.36
C LEU A 17 -11.34 -43.33 0.16
N VAL A 18 -12.40 -43.40 0.97
CA VAL A 18 -13.50 -42.41 0.92
C VAL A 18 -12.99 -41.03 1.37
N VAL A 19 -12.12 -40.96 2.38
CA VAL A 19 -11.56 -39.69 2.88
C VAL A 19 -10.73 -38.98 1.82
N ILE A 20 -9.81 -39.68 1.14
CA ILE A 20 -9.00 -39.05 0.09
C ILE A 20 -9.84 -38.60 -1.11
N ALA A 21 -10.92 -39.33 -1.44
CA ALA A 21 -11.85 -38.94 -2.50
C ALA A 21 -12.61 -37.65 -2.14
N ILE A 22 -13.08 -37.52 -0.90
CA ILE A 22 -13.74 -36.31 -0.40
C ILE A 22 -12.75 -35.14 -0.38
N ILE A 23 -11.52 -35.33 0.11
CA ILE A 23 -10.48 -34.29 0.12
C ILE A 23 -10.22 -33.80 -1.30
N ALA A 24 -10.06 -34.68 -2.28
CA ALA A 24 -9.82 -34.29 -3.67
C ALA A 24 -10.92 -33.37 -4.23
N ILE A 25 -12.20 -33.69 -3.96
CA ILE A 25 -13.35 -32.89 -4.39
C ILE A 25 -13.36 -31.52 -3.68
N LEU A 26 -13.21 -31.51 -2.35
CA LEU A 26 -13.23 -30.27 -1.55
C LEU A 26 -12.08 -29.34 -1.93
N THR A 27 -10.90 -29.87 -2.20
CA THR A 27 -9.72 -29.07 -2.57
C THR A 27 -9.93 -28.35 -3.90
N GLY A 28 -10.61 -29.00 -4.86
CA GLY A 28 -10.95 -28.38 -6.14
C GLY A 28 -11.90 -27.19 -6.01
N VAL A 29 -12.89 -27.26 -5.10
CA VAL A 29 -13.85 -26.17 -4.87
C VAL A 29 -13.19 -24.97 -4.17
N VAL A 30 -12.30 -25.22 -3.21
CA VAL A 30 -11.62 -24.15 -2.44
C VAL A 30 -10.75 -23.26 -3.34
N LEU A 31 -10.07 -23.83 -4.34
CA LEU A 31 -9.20 -23.08 -5.24
C LEU A 31 -9.95 -22.13 -6.18
N VAL A 32 -11.22 -22.42 -6.49
CA VAL A 32 -12.07 -21.52 -7.31
C VAL A 32 -12.59 -20.34 -6.48
N ALA A 33 -12.75 -20.51 -5.17
CA ALA A 33 -13.29 -19.49 -4.27
C ALA A 33 -12.25 -18.43 -3.85
N ILE A 34 -10.96 -18.79 -3.86
CA ILE A 34 -9.88 -17.87 -3.51
C ILE A 34 -9.32 -17.26 -4.80
N ASN A 35 -9.20 -15.93 -4.86
CA ASN A 35 -8.49 -15.23 -5.92
C ASN A 35 -7.13 -14.73 -5.36
N PRO A 36 -6.05 -15.52 -5.46
CA PRO A 36 -4.76 -15.17 -4.85
C PRO A 36 -4.18 -13.87 -5.41
N ALA A 37 -4.41 -13.60 -6.70
CA ALA A 37 -3.94 -12.37 -7.34
C ALA A 37 -4.58 -11.13 -6.70
N GLN A 38 -5.89 -11.18 -6.45
CA GLN A 38 -6.60 -10.11 -5.75
C GLN A 38 -6.10 -9.93 -4.31
N MET A 39 -5.86 -11.03 -3.57
CA MET A 39 -5.33 -10.94 -2.20
C MET A 39 -3.93 -10.31 -2.16
N MET A 40 -3.07 -10.62 -3.13
CA MET A 40 -1.75 -9.99 -3.24
C MET A 40 -1.85 -8.51 -3.60
N ALA A 41 -2.76 -8.14 -4.52
CA ALA A 41 -3.04 -6.74 -4.86
C ALA A 41 -3.53 -5.96 -3.64
N GLU A 42 -4.48 -6.50 -2.86
CA GLU A 42 -4.96 -5.86 -1.63
C GLU A 42 -3.84 -5.66 -0.59
N SER A 43 -2.91 -6.62 -0.47
CA SER A 43 -1.75 -6.49 0.43
C SER A 43 -0.79 -5.37 0.00
N ARG A 44 -0.55 -5.22 -1.32
CA ARG A 44 0.29 -4.13 -1.84
C ARG A 44 -0.41 -2.77 -1.69
N ASP A 45 -1.70 -2.70 -1.98
CA ASP A 45 -2.50 -1.47 -1.80
C ASP A 45 -2.59 -1.05 -0.33
N ALA A 46 -2.67 -2.00 0.60
CA ALA A 46 -2.56 -1.70 2.03
C ALA A 46 -1.22 -1.07 2.40
N THR A 47 -0.13 -1.50 1.75
CA THR A 47 1.21 -0.91 1.93
C THR A 47 1.23 0.51 1.36
N ARG A 48 0.75 0.71 0.12
CA ARG A 48 0.62 2.04 -0.50
C ARG A 48 -0.17 3.02 0.35
N MET A 49 -1.31 2.59 0.88
CA MET A 49 -2.12 3.41 1.79
C MET A 49 -1.33 3.81 3.03
N SER A 50 -0.62 2.87 3.65
CA SER A 50 0.21 3.16 4.82
C SER A 50 1.36 4.11 4.50
N ASP A 51 1.97 3.99 3.32
CA ASP A 51 3.07 4.85 2.89
C ASP A 51 2.57 6.28 2.66
N LEU A 52 1.44 6.47 1.97
CA LEU A 52 0.80 7.77 1.79
C LEU A 52 0.40 8.41 3.12
N ASP A 53 -0.20 7.64 4.04
CA ASP A 53 -0.57 8.13 5.37
C ASP A 53 0.64 8.57 6.19
N ASN A 54 1.75 7.84 6.09
CA ASN A 54 3.00 8.17 6.78
C ASN A 54 3.66 9.43 6.18
N LEU A 55 3.65 9.56 4.85
CA LEU A 55 4.13 10.75 4.16
C LEU A 55 3.32 11.98 4.55
N ARG A 56 1.98 11.90 4.47
CA ARG A 56 1.08 12.99 4.88
C ARG A 56 1.40 13.48 6.29
N LYS A 57 1.46 12.56 7.26
CA LYS A 57 1.77 12.90 8.66
C LYS A 57 3.14 13.57 8.81
N ALA A 58 4.15 13.07 8.10
CA ALA A 58 5.50 13.62 8.16
C ALA A 58 5.56 15.04 7.58
N ILE A 59 4.90 15.28 6.43
CA ILE A 59 4.82 16.60 5.80
C ILE A 59 4.05 17.57 6.71
N ASP A 60 2.88 17.17 7.19
CA ASP A 60 2.04 18.00 8.07
C ASP A 60 2.80 18.41 9.34
N LEU A 61 3.51 17.46 9.97
CA LEU A 61 4.29 17.74 11.18
C LEU A 61 5.51 18.62 10.90
N ALA A 62 6.18 18.43 9.76
CA ALA A 62 7.33 19.24 9.36
C ALA A 62 6.93 20.69 9.04
N LEU A 63 5.79 20.89 8.37
CA LEU A 63 5.22 22.22 8.11
C LEU A 63 4.80 22.88 9.42
N ALA A 64 4.08 22.17 10.30
CA ALA A 64 3.65 22.69 11.59
C ALA A 64 4.83 23.08 12.50
N SER A 65 5.94 22.36 12.40
CA SER A 65 7.17 22.64 13.16
C SER A 65 8.05 23.71 12.52
N GLY A 66 7.74 24.16 11.30
CA GLY A 66 8.56 25.09 10.52
C GLY A 66 9.88 24.49 10.07
N ASP A 67 9.99 23.17 9.97
CA ASP A 67 11.21 22.48 9.52
C ASP A 67 11.39 22.56 8.00
N ILE A 68 10.29 22.73 7.27
CA ILE A 68 10.24 22.79 5.80
C ILE A 68 9.28 23.90 5.33
N THR A 69 9.44 24.32 4.08
CA THR A 69 8.43 25.08 3.33
C THR A 69 8.15 24.41 2.00
N LEU A 70 6.88 24.44 1.58
CA LEU A 70 6.47 23.96 0.27
C LEU A 70 6.99 24.90 -0.84
N THR A 71 7.17 24.32 -2.02
CA THR A 71 7.55 25.03 -3.24
C THR A 71 6.66 24.55 -4.38
N THR A 72 6.39 25.39 -5.38
CA THR A 72 5.63 24.92 -6.54
C THR A 72 6.45 23.89 -7.32
N THR A 73 6.08 22.61 -7.22
CA THR A 73 6.82 21.50 -7.84
C THR A 73 5.95 20.27 -8.00
N THR A 74 6.43 19.33 -8.80
CA THR A 74 5.90 17.98 -8.94
C THR A 74 7.05 16.98 -8.88
N GLY A 75 6.74 15.74 -8.51
CA GLY A 75 7.71 14.67 -8.48
C GLY A 75 7.07 13.29 -8.47
N SER A 76 7.88 12.28 -8.75
CA SER A 76 7.43 10.88 -8.82
C SER A 76 8.52 9.94 -8.35
N SER A 77 8.12 8.90 -7.62
CA SER A 77 9.02 7.86 -7.13
C SER A 77 9.67 7.01 -8.23
N ASP A 78 9.20 7.11 -9.48
CA ASP A 78 9.81 6.42 -10.65
C ASP A 78 11.17 7.01 -11.04
N VAL A 79 11.29 8.34 -10.96
CA VAL A 79 12.45 9.09 -11.49
C VAL A 79 13.25 9.80 -10.41
N GLY A 80 12.62 10.17 -9.29
CA GLY A 80 13.29 10.91 -8.23
C GLY A 80 13.96 10.00 -7.19
N SER A 81 15.03 10.52 -6.58
CA SER A 81 15.73 9.77 -5.53
C SER A 81 14.86 9.61 -4.27
N ARG A 82 15.24 8.70 -3.38
CA ARG A 82 14.54 8.49 -2.11
C ARG A 82 15.04 9.39 -0.98
N ALA A 83 15.83 10.41 -1.31
CA ALA A 83 16.42 11.32 -0.34
C ALA A 83 15.33 12.14 0.37
N VAL A 84 15.56 12.43 1.65
CA VAL A 84 14.64 13.18 2.52
C VAL A 84 15.18 14.58 2.82
N ASP A 85 16.10 15.10 2.00
CA ASP A 85 16.79 16.38 2.17
C ASP A 85 16.23 17.51 1.27
N GLY A 86 15.07 17.27 0.64
CA GLY A 86 14.44 18.18 -0.31
C GLY A 86 14.82 17.92 -1.77
N THR A 87 15.77 17.01 -2.04
CA THR A 87 16.21 16.66 -3.41
C THR A 87 15.65 15.31 -3.91
N GLY A 88 14.85 14.63 -3.08
CA GLY A 88 14.16 13.40 -3.45
C GLY A 88 13.02 13.63 -4.44
N TRP A 89 12.25 12.57 -4.72
CA TRP A 89 11.03 12.69 -5.51
C TRP A 89 9.96 13.55 -4.83
N LEU A 90 10.03 13.69 -3.51
CA LEU A 90 9.26 14.68 -2.75
C LEU A 90 10.17 15.91 -2.52
N GLN A 91 9.95 16.94 -3.32
CA GLN A 91 10.77 18.15 -3.34
C GLN A 91 10.18 19.24 -2.46
N TYR A 92 11.02 19.92 -1.68
CA TYR A 92 10.63 20.99 -0.77
C TYR A 92 11.86 21.81 -0.39
N THR A 93 11.68 22.96 0.28
CA THR A 93 12.81 23.73 0.84
C THR A 93 13.02 23.41 2.30
N VAL A 94 14.26 23.04 2.67
CA VAL A 94 14.66 22.83 4.07
C VAL A 94 14.81 24.20 4.75
N VAL A 95 14.07 24.42 5.84
CA VAL A 95 14.22 25.59 6.70
C VAL A 95 15.11 25.26 7.90
N ASN A 96 14.82 24.15 8.57
CA ASN A 96 15.61 23.63 9.68
C ASN A 96 16.07 22.21 9.36
N ALA A 97 17.38 22.00 9.27
CA ALA A 97 17.94 20.67 9.05
C ALA A 97 17.59 19.73 10.22
N PRO A 98 17.23 18.46 9.96
CA PRO A 98 17.31 17.76 8.67
C PRO A 98 16.02 17.81 7.81
N GLY A 99 15.10 18.76 8.04
CA GLY A 99 13.84 18.84 7.30
C GLY A 99 12.95 17.60 7.55
N LEU A 100 12.48 16.97 6.47
CA LEU A 100 11.72 15.71 6.56
C LEU A 100 12.54 14.56 7.16
N GLY A 101 13.87 14.62 7.14
CA GLY A 101 14.75 13.62 7.74
C GLY A 101 14.54 13.42 9.26
N LYS A 102 13.82 14.33 9.92
CA LYS A 102 13.42 14.22 11.32
C LYS A 102 12.24 13.26 11.54
N TYR A 103 11.43 13.05 10.51
CA TYR A 103 10.18 12.30 10.56
C TYR A 103 10.21 11.04 9.70
N LEU A 104 11.08 11.01 8.68
CA LEU A 104 11.24 9.90 7.74
C LEU A 104 12.72 9.59 7.55
N ALA A 105 13.07 8.30 7.50
CA ALA A 105 14.43 7.86 7.20
C ALA A 105 14.75 7.88 5.70
N THR A 106 13.75 7.59 4.86
CA THR A 106 13.84 7.55 3.40
C THR A 106 12.44 7.75 2.83
N LEU A 107 12.33 8.30 1.63
CA LEU A 107 11.05 8.31 0.92
C LEU A 107 10.69 6.88 0.49
N PRO A 108 9.42 6.47 0.56
CA PRO A 108 8.97 5.16 0.10
C PRO A 108 9.00 5.12 -1.44
N VAL A 109 8.88 3.89 -1.94
CA VAL A 109 8.71 3.56 -3.36
C VAL A 109 7.68 2.44 -3.42
N ASP A 110 7.10 2.23 -4.60
CA ASP A 110 6.00 1.29 -4.74
C ASP A 110 6.43 -0.15 -4.42
N PRO A 111 5.60 -1.00 -3.79
CA PRO A 111 5.97 -2.40 -3.55
C PRO A 111 6.28 -3.18 -4.83
N GLN A 112 5.81 -2.71 -5.98
CA GLN A 112 6.03 -3.27 -7.30
C GLN A 112 6.88 -2.30 -8.14
N GLU A 113 8.17 -2.21 -7.79
CA GLU A 113 9.20 -1.43 -8.50
C GLU A 113 9.43 -1.94 -9.93
N SER A 114 8.53 -1.62 -10.86
CA SER A 114 8.62 -1.96 -12.28
C SER A 114 8.41 -0.72 -13.12
N ALA A 115 9.21 -0.56 -14.18
CA ALA A 115 9.11 0.61 -15.05
C ALA A 115 7.71 0.71 -15.68
N GLY A 116 7.03 1.84 -15.49
CA GLY A 116 5.66 2.07 -15.94
C GLY A 116 4.59 1.39 -15.08
N ALA A 117 4.92 0.98 -13.85
CA ALA A 117 3.99 0.46 -12.87
C ALA A 117 3.43 1.57 -11.96
N MET A 118 2.70 1.17 -10.92
CA MET A 118 2.17 2.10 -9.92
C MET A 118 3.35 2.81 -9.24
N HIS A 119 3.28 4.14 -9.12
CA HIS A 119 4.27 4.96 -8.45
C HIS A 119 3.57 5.95 -7.51
N TYR A 120 4.32 6.51 -6.57
CA TYR A 120 3.85 7.65 -5.80
C TYR A 120 4.13 8.92 -6.58
N TYR A 121 3.13 9.80 -6.63
CA TYR A 121 3.28 11.15 -7.15
C TYR A 121 3.14 12.14 -6.01
N TYR A 122 3.82 13.26 -6.18
CA TYR A 122 3.77 14.38 -5.26
C TYR A 122 3.63 15.65 -6.06
N ALA A 123 2.89 16.58 -5.49
CA ALA A 123 3.00 17.96 -5.87
C ALA A 123 2.66 18.90 -4.75
N SER A 124 3.10 20.13 -4.94
CA SER A 124 2.75 21.21 -4.03
C SER A 124 2.61 22.53 -4.76
N GLY A 125 1.70 23.35 -4.25
CA GLY A 125 1.75 24.80 -4.38
C GLY A 125 2.54 25.41 -3.22
N LEU A 126 2.39 26.72 -3.01
CA LEU A 126 3.01 27.40 -1.85
C LEU A 126 2.26 27.10 -0.54
N ASP A 127 0.96 26.85 -0.63
CA ASP A 127 0.05 26.75 0.53
C ASP A 127 -0.56 25.36 0.72
N GLY A 128 -0.26 24.42 -0.17
CA GLY A 128 -0.83 23.07 -0.11
C GLY A 128 -0.06 22.05 -0.93
N TYR A 129 -0.31 20.77 -0.64
CA TYR A 129 0.29 19.65 -1.34
C TYR A 129 -0.71 18.50 -1.52
N GLU A 130 -0.35 17.61 -2.43
CA GLU A 130 -1.06 16.42 -2.84
C GLU A 130 -0.08 15.25 -3.02
N LEU A 131 -0.54 14.05 -2.66
CA LEU A 131 0.14 12.78 -2.80
C LEU A 131 -0.82 11.79 -3.45
N ASP A 132 -0.35 11.12 -4.50
CA ASP A 132 -1.18 10.20 -5.26
C ASP A 132 -0.58 8.82 -5.36
N SER A 133 -1.46 7.82 -5.41
CA SER A 133 -1.13 6.46 -5.82
C SER A 133 -2.30 5.82 -6.54
N MET A 134 -1.99 5.04 -7.58
CA MET A 134 -2.97 4.12 -8.15
C MET A 134 -2.93 2.78 -7.38
N PHE A 135 -4.11 2.25 -7.09
CA PHE A 135 -4.35 0.94 -6.47
C PHE A 135 -4.69 -0.12 -7.51
N GLU A 136 -4.24 -1.33 -7.25
CA GLU A 136 -4.40 -2.49 -8.13
C GLU A 136 -5.73 -3.23 -7.90
N SER A 137 -6.15 -3.30 -6.65
CA SER A 137 -7.30 -4.10 -6.24
C SER A 137 -8.60 -3.32 -6.41
N ALA A 138 -9.62 -3.99 -6.96
CA ALA A 138 -10.95 -3.41 -7.12
C ALA A 138 -11.53 -2.85 -5.80
N LYS A 139 -11.16 -3.46 -4.66
CA LYS A 139 -11.56 -3.01 -3.32
C LYS A 139 -10.98 -1.66 -2.94
N TYR A 140 -9.70 -1.41 -3.20
CA TYR A 140 -9.08 -0.13 -2.85
C TYR A 140 -9.39 0.94 -3.88
N GLN A 141 -9.58 0.58 -5.15
CA GLN A 141 -10.02 1.50 -6.21
C GLN A 141 -11.37 2.18 -5.90
N THR A 142 -12.23 1.57 -5.07
CA THR A 142 -13.48 2.25 -4.66
C THR A 142 -13.23 3.52 -3.84
N LYS A 143 -12.02 3.72 -3.31
CA LYS A 143 -11.68 4.88 -2.47
C LYS A 143 -11.55 6.18 -3.26
N TYR A 144 -11.22 6.11 -4.56
CA TYR A 144 -11.07 7.28 -5.43
C TYR A 144 -12.35 8.13 -5.48
N ALA A 145 -13.52 7.50 -5.30
CA ALA A 145 -14.79 8.23 -5.32
C ALA A 145 -15.04 9.09 -4.06
N THR A 146 -14.21 8.95 -3.02
CA THR A 146 -14.47 9.50 -1.68
C THR A 146 -13.23 10.12 -1.02
N ASP A 147 -12.12 10.21 -1.74
CA ASP A 147 -10.87 10.77 -1.23
C ASP A 147 -10.85 12.31 -1.23
N GLY A 148 -11.81 12.92 -1.92
CA GLY A 148 -11.98 14.37 -1.97
C GLY A 148 -11.13 15.04 -3.04
N GLY A 149 -10.47 14.26 -3.89
CA GLY A 149 -9.67 14.77 -4.98
C GLY A 149 -10.39 14.84 -6.33
N SER A 150 -9.61 15.11 -7.37
CA SER A 150 -10.08 15.40 -8.73
C SER A 150 -10.08 14.19 -9.65
N SER A 151 -9.34 13.14 -9.28
CA SER A 151 -9.06 11.95 -10.07
C SER A 151 -10.06 10.83 -9.83
N VAL A 152 -10.33 10.08 -10.90
CA VAL A 152 -11.10 8.82 -10.83
C VAL A 152 -10.20 7.58 -10.94
N SER A 153 -8.89 7.77 -11.03
CA SER A 153 -7.92 6.69 -11.29
C SER A 153 -6.81 6.62 -10.24
N TYR A 154 -6.72 7.61 -9.37
CA TYR A 154 -5.73 7.74 -8.34
C TYR A 154 -6.42 8.01 -7.02
N TYR A 155 -5.82 7.53 -5.95
CA TYR A 155 -6.18 7.94 -4.60
C TYR A 155 -5.36 9.18 -4.26
N GLU A 156 -6.05 10.30 -4.05
CA GLU A 156 -5.45 11.60 -3.79
C GLU A 156 -5.56 11.93 -2.29
N ILE A 157 -4.45 12.35 -1.68
CA ILE A 157 -4.43 12.76 -0.27
C ILE A 157 -3.48 13.94 -0.05
N GLY A 158 -3.86 14.87 0.83
CA GLY A 158 -3.01 16.00 1.17
C GLY A 158 -3.79 17.10 1.86
N THR A 159 -3.24 18.31 1.83
CA THR A 159 -3.95 19.53 2.27
C THR A 159 -4.72 20.18 1.14
N ASP A 160 -4.37 19.86 -0.11
CA ASP A 160 -5.04 20.37 -1.31
C ASP A 160 -5.09 19.27 -2.39
N PRO A 161 -5.94 18.23 -2.23
CA PRO A 161 -6.00 17.05 -3.10
C PRO A 161 -6.64 17.29 -4.49
N GLY A 162 -6.66 18.53 -4.97
CA GLY A 162 -7.11 18.89 -6.32
C GLY A 162 -6.05 19.65 -7.13
N LEU A 163 -4.80 19.61 -6.68
CA LEU A 163 -3.66 20.06 -7.44
C LEU A 163 -3.46 19.05 -8.57
N ASP A 164 -4.14 19.25 -9.71
CA ASP A 164 -4.10 18.35 -10.87
C ASP A 164 -2.66 18.10 -11.34
N ILE A 165 -2.11 16.97 -10.93
CA ILE A 165 -0.71 16.63 -11.12
C ILE A 165 -0.58 15.53 -12.14
N ARG A 166 -0.65 15.92 -13.40
CA ARG A 166 -0.39 15.00 -14.50
C ARG A 166 0.56 15.62 -15.51
N PRO A 167 1.42 14.80 -16.14
CA PRO A 167 1.95 15.15 -17.45
C PRO A 167 0.84 15.34 -18.49
#